data_AF-A0A939CC35-F1
#
_entry.id   AF-A0A939CC35-F1
#
_cell.length_a   1.000
_cell.length_b   1.000
_cell.length_c   1.000
_cell.angle_alpha   90.00
_cell.angle_beta   90.00
_cell.angle_gamma   90.00
#
_symmetry.space_group_name_H-M   'P 1'
#
loop_
_entity.id
_entity.type
_entity.pdbx_description
1 polymer ?
#
loop_
_entity_poly.entity_id
_entity_poly.type
_entity_poly.pdbx_seq_one_letter_code
_entity_poly.pdbx_strand_id
1 'polypeptide(L)' 'ERGFECPQCGNHDPKSCDVVKRTCGYLGNPQARPMVNGRHKEISARVKHLQE' A
#
# COMPACT_ATOMS: atom_id res chain seq x y z
N GLU A 1 -9.12 -1.52 -9.39
CA GLU A 1 -7.91 -1.91 -8.62
C GLU A 1 -8.34 -2.96 -7.62
N ARG A 2 -7.70 -4.14 -7.61
CA ARG A 2 -7.93 -5.13 -6.54
C ARG A 2 -7.40 -4.49 -5.24
N GLY A 3 -8.19 -4.52 -4.17
CA GLY A 3 -7.81 -3.95 -2.88
C GLY A 3 -6.58 -4.63 -2.26
N PHE A 4 -6.27 -4.30 -1.02
CA PHE A 4 -5.19 -4.97 -0.30
C PHE A 4 -5.65 -6.34 0.20
N GLU A 5 -4.76 -7.32 0.11
CA GLU A 5 -4.99 -8.68 0.58
C GLU A 5 -3.78 -9.15 1.38
N CYS A 6 -4.02 -9.79 2.53
CA CYS A 6 -2.97 -10.38 3.33
C CYS A 6 -2.45 -11.66 2.64
N PRO A 7 -1.14 -11.77 2.34
CA PRO A 7 -0.58 -12.93 1.62
C PRO A 7 -0.59 -14.22 2.43
N GLN A 8 -0.78 -14.15 3.76
CA GLN A 8 -0.76 -15.31 4.64
C GLN A 8 -2.15 -15.94 4.82
N CYS A 9 -3.20 -15.13 4.90
CA CYS A 9 -4.55 -15.60 5.23
C CYS A 9 -5.63 -15.17 4.22
N GLY A 10 -5.28 -14.43 3.16
CA GLY A 10 -6.21 -13.96 2.14
C GLY A 10 -7.18 -12.87 2.63
N ASN A 11 -6.96 -12.30 3.82
CA ASN A 11 -7.85 -11.29 4.36
C ASN A 11 -7.83 -10.01 3.51
N HIS A 12 -9.02 -9.58 3.09
CA HIS A 12 -9.28 -8.38 2.29
C HIS A 12 -10.31 -7.46 2.95
N ASP A 13 -10.80 -7.80 4.15
CA ASP A 13 -11.76 -6.98 4.89
C ASP A 13 -11.08 -5.74 5.51
N PRO A 14 -11.46 -4.50 5.13
CA PRO A 14 -10.87 -3.28 5.64
C PRO A 14 -11.03 -3.03 7.14
N LYS A 15 -11.94 -3.75 7.81
CA LYS A 15 -12.13 -3.61 9.27
C LYS A 15 -11.10 -4.40 10.07
N SER A 16 -10.53 -5.45 9.47
CA SER A 16 -9.64 -6.40 10.14
C SER A 16 -8.26 -6.50 9.50
N CYS A 17 -8.10 -6.02 8.26
CA CYS A 17 -6.84 -5.89 7.57
C CYS A 17 -6.31 -4.47 7.76
N ASP A 18 -5.07 -4.31 8.26
CA ASP A 18 -4.40 -3.01 8.32
C ASP A 18 -3.28 -2.94 7.29
N VAL A 19 -3.19 -1.79 6.61
CA VAL A 19 -2.24 -1.58 5.53
C VAL A 19 -1.48 -0.32 5.82
N VAL A 20 -0.15 -0.45 5.89
CA VAL A 20 0.74 0.69 6.11
C VAL A 20 1.78 0.73 4.99
N LYS A 21 1.92 1.89 4.35
CA LYS A 21 2.94 2.13 3.32
C LYS A 21 3.90 3.22 3.75
N ARG A 22 5.19 3.01 3.45
CA ARG A 22 6.21 4.05 3.61
C ARG A 22 6.14 5.04 2.46
N THR A 23 6.16 6.32 2.80
CA THR A 23 6.06 7.42 1.82
C THR A 23 7.36 8.24 1.81
N CYS A 24 7.31 9.56 1.69
CA CYS A 24 8.48 10.45 1.72
C CYS A 24 8.82 10.84 3.18
N GLY A 25 9.26 9.87 3.98
CA GLY A 25 9.73 10.08 5.36
C GLY A 25 8.76 9.67 6.46
N TYR A 26 7.54 9.24 6.13
CA TYR A 26 6.56 8.77 7.12
C TYR A 26 5.75 7.56 6.66
N LEU A 27 5.07 6.91 7.61
CA LEU A 27 4.17 5.78 7.41
C LEU A 27 2.72 6.28 7.27
N GLY A 28 2.02 5.87 6.22
CA GLY A 28 0.63 6.23 5.98
C GLY A 28 -0.25 5.01 5.70
N ASN A 29 -1.52 5.10 6.08
CA ASN A 29 -2.51 4.05 5.83
C ASN A 29 -3.32 4.40 4.55
N PRO A 30 -3.05 3.75 3.40
CA PRO A 30 -3.77 4.00 2.15
C PRO A 30 -5.23 3.53 2.15
N GLN A 31 -5.62 2.65 3.07
CA GLN A 31 -6.99 2.13 3.17
C GLN A 31 -7.91 3.12 3.89
N ALA A 32 -7.42 3.75 4.97
CA ALA A 32 -8.14 4.80 5.67
C ALA A 32 -8.05 6.16 4.97
N ARG A 33 -6.91 6.45 4.33
CA ARG A 33 -6.66 7.71 3.60
C ARG A 33 -6.07 7.43 2.22
N PRO A 34 -6.91 7.32 1.18
CA PRO A 34 -6.47 7.07 -0.18
C PRO A 34 -5.42 8.09 -0.64
N MET A 35 -4.37 7.60 -1.31
CA MET A 35 -3.30 8.46 -1.80
C MET A 35 -3.78 9.21 -3.05
N VAL A 36 -3.40 10.49 -3.16
CA VAL A 36 -3.64 11.25 -4.40
C VAL A 36 -2.89 10.61 -5.57
N ASN A 37 -3.49 10.67 -6.77
CA ASN A 37 -3.00 10.00 -7.97
C ASN A 37 -1.51 10.27 -8.27
N GLY A 38 -1.07 11.54 -8.19
CA GLY A 38 0.32 11.92 -8.45
C GLY A 38 1.32 11.22 -7.50
N ARG A 39 0.94 11.05 -6.24
CA ARG A 39 1.77 10.36 -5.25
C ARG A 39 1.79 8.85 -5.44
N HIS A 40 0.67 8.28 -5.86
CA HIS A 40 0.62 6.87 -6.22
C HIS A 40 1.58 6.58 -7.39
N LYS A 41 1.58 7.43 -8.43
CA LYS A 41 2.50 7.33 -9.56
C LYS A 41 3.97 7.45 -9.13
N GLU A 42 4.28 8.42 -8.28
CA GLU A 42 5.63 8.62 -7.74
C GLU A 42 6.13 7.39 -6.97
N ILE A 43 5.34 6.84 -6.05
CA ILE A 43 5.73 5.68 -5.26
C ILE A 43 5.88 4.43 -6.13
N SER A 44 4.98 4.22 -7.08
CA SER A 44 5.03 3.07 -7.99
C SER A 44 6.25 3.09 -8.93
N ALA A 45 6.80 4.28 -9.21
CA ALA A 45 8.00 4.46 -10.02
C ALA A 45 9.32 4.29 -9.24
N ARG A 46 9.27 4.10 -7.92
CA ARG A 46 10.48 3.91 -7.10
C ARG A 46 11.17 2.59 -7.44
N VAL A 47 12.51 2.59 -7.42
CA VAL A 47 13.32 1.40 -7.66
C VAL A 47 13.02 0.35 -6.59
N LYS A 48 12.68 -0.87 -7.02
CA LYS A 48 12.48 -2.02 -6.15
C LYS A 48 13.72 -2.89 -6.22
N HIS A 49 14.48 -2.93 -5.13
CA HIS A 49 15.63 -3.83 -4.99
C HIS A 49 15.19 -5.20 -4.47
N LEU A 50 14.12 -5.75 -5.05
CA LEU A 50 13.63 -7.09 -4.73
C LEU A 50 14.26 -8.05 -5.73
N GLN A 51 14.73 -9.20 -5.25
CA GLN A 51 15.07 -10.33 -6.12
C GLN A 51 13.77 -10.93 -6.67
N GLU A 52 13.80 -11.48 -7.88
CA GLU A 52 12.66 -12.17 -8.49
C GLU A 52 12.24 -13.41 -7.69
#